data_AF-A0A520IWV5-F1
#
_entry.id   AF-A0A520IWV5-F1
#
_cell.length_a   1.000
_cell.length_b   1.000
_cell.length_c   1.000
_cell.angle_alpha   90.00
_cell.angle_beta   90.00
_cell.angle_gamma   90.00
#
_symmetry.space_group_name_H-M   'P 1'
#
loop_
_entity.id
_entity.type
_entity.pdbx_description
1 polymer ?
#
loop_
_entity_poly.entity_id
_entity_poly.type
_entity_poly.pdbx_seq_one_letter_code
_entity_poly.pdbx_strand_id
1 'polypeptide(L)'
;MKIQIINGPNLNLLGLREPGIYGSLSFEEYLKQLRDIYSIIEIDYYQSNVEGELINKLHEVGFTYDGIIINAGGYTHTSVAIADAIAGIKTPVVEVHISNIYAREEFRHVSLTGKNCKG
;
A
#
# COMPACT_ATOMS: atom_id res chain seq x y z
N MET A 1 1.34 2.51 -19.13
CA MET A 1 1.95 2.60 -17.80
C MET A 1 1.21 1.63 -16.89
N LYS A 2 1.94 0.78 -16.15
CA LYS A 2 1.40 -0.22 -15.22
C LYS A 2 1.72 0.17 -13.79
N ILE A 3 0.68 0.33 -12.99
CA ILE A 3 0.79 0.68 -11.56
C ILE A 3 0.15 -0.43 -10.75
N GLN A 4 0.88 -0.96 -9.77
CA GLN A 4 0.35 -1.92 -8.80
C GLN A 4 0.02 -1.18 -7.50
N ILE A 5 -1.22 -1.30 -7.03
CA ILE A 5 -1.59 -0.92 -5.66
C ILE A 5 -1.52 -2.16 -4.77
N ILE A 6 -0.77 -2.08 -3.67
CA ILE A 6 -0.62 -3.15 -2.67
C ILE A 6 -1.12 -2.65 -1.32
N ASN A 7 -2.14 -3.31 -0.78
CA ASN A 7 -2.70 -3.02 0.54
C ASN A 7 -2.37 -4.16 1.53
N GLY A 8 -1.78 -3.78 2.66
CA GLY A 8 -1.44 -4.69 3.74
C GLY A 8 -2.63 -5.01 4.67
N PRO A 9 -2.32 -5.46 5.90
CA PRO A 9 -3.32 -6.01 6.80
C PRO A 9 -4.38 -4.99 7.24
N ASN A 10 -5.60 -5.49 7.41
CA ASN A 10 -6.81 -4.78 7.84
C ASN A 10 -7.38 -3.77 6.84
N LEU A 11 -6.73 -3.49 5.72
CA LEU A 11 -7.24 -2.56 4.71
C LEU A 11 -8.41 -3.12 3.90
N ASN A 12 -8.62 -4.43 3.93
CA ASN A 12 -9.86 -5.06 3.45
C ASN A 12 -11.10 -4.68 4.29
N LEU A 13 -10.92 -4.02 5.44
CA LEU A 13 -12.02 -3.58 6.32
C LEU A 13 -12.40 -2.10 6.11
N LEU A 14 -11.82 -1.43 5.11
CA LEU A 14 -12.19 -0.04 4.75
C LEU A 14 -13.68 0.05 4.39
N GLY A 15 -14.34 1.12 4.83
CA GLY A 15 -15.78 1.33 4.67
C GLY A 15 -16.66 0.57 5.69
N LEU A 16 -16.12 -0.44 6.38
CA LEU A 16 -16.86 -1.22 7.39
C LEU A 16 -16.47 -0.85 8.84
N ARG A 17 -15.26 -0.34 9.05
CA ARG A 17 -14.71 -0.04 10.38
C ARG A 17 -14.39 1.44 10.54
N GLU A 18 -14.75 2.01 11.69
CA GLU A 18 -14.42 3.39 12.10
C GLU A 18 -14.64 4.44 10.97
N PRO A 19 -15.86 4.56 10.43
CA PRO A 19 -16.14 5.39 9.24
C PRO A 19 -15.81 6.88 9.44
N GLY A 20 -15.77 7.38 10.68
CA GLY A 20 -15.33 8.75 10.98
C GLY A 20 -13.84 9.00 10.75
N ILE A 21 -13.01 7.95 10.72
CA ILE A 21 -11.56 8.04 10.51
C ILE A 21 -11.18 7.64 9.08
N TYR A 22 -11.84 6.63 8.50
CA TYR A 22 -11.46 6.03 7.22
C TYR A 22 -12.45 6.28 6.07
N GLY A 23 -13.59 6.91 6.33
CA GLY A 23 -14.67 7.08 5.36
C GLY A 23 -15.57 5.84 5.22
N SER A 24 -16.69 5.99 4.51
CA SER A 24 -17.69 4.93 4.31
C SER A 24 -17.55 4.17 2.99
N LEU A 25 -16.58 4.55 2.15
CA LEU A 25 -16.39 3.94 0.83
C LEU A 25 -15.48 2.70 0.97
N SER A 26 -15.85 1.59 0.33
CA SER A 26 -14.94 0.44 0.23
C SER A 26 -13.76 0.75 -0.70
N PHE A 27 -12.65 0.01 -0.56
CA PHE A 27 -11.52 0.22 -1.45
C PHE A 27 -11.86 -0.17 -2.90
N GLU A 28 -12.67 -1.20 -3.10
CA GLU A 28 -13.10 -1.67 -4.42
C GLU A 28 -13.91 -0.59 -5.17
N GLU A 29 -14.78 0.12 -4.47
CA GLU A 29 -15.51 1.27 -5.03
C GLU A 29 -14.57 2.43 -5.37
N TYR A 30 -13.59 2.71 -4.51
CA TYR A 30 -12.57 3.72 -4.79
C TYR A 30 -11.70 3.34 -5.99
N LEU A 31 -11.30 2.07 -6.09
CA LEU A 31 -10.50 1.54 -7.19
C LEU A 31 -11.21 1.70 -8.54
N LYS A 32 -12.53 1.52 -8.57
CA LYS A 32 -13.31 1.77 -9.79
C LYS A 32 -13.20 3.24 -10.21
N GLN A 33 -13.39 4.18 -9.28
CA GLN A 33 -13.26 5.61 -9.56
C GLN A 33 -11.84 5.96 -10.02
N LEU A 34 -10.80 5.39 -9.41
CA LEU A 34 -9.42 5.58 -9.84
C LEU A 34 -9.20 5.12 -11.28
N ARG A 35 -9.69 3.93 -11.64
CA ARG A 35 -9.59 3.40 -13.01
C ARG A 35 -10.36 4.25 -14.02
N ASP A 36 -11.50 4.82 -13.62
CA ASP A 36 -12.28 5.71 -14.48
C ASP A 36 -11.55 7.05 -14.72
N ILE A 37 -10.99 7.66 -13.66
CA ILE A 37 -10.23 8.91 -13.74
C ILE A 37 -8.93 8.73 -14.54
N TYR A 38 -8.26 7.60 -14.37
CA TYR A 38 -6.97 7.29 -14.97
C TYR A 38 -7.07 6.18 -16.04
N SER A 39 -8.04 6.30 -16.94
CA SER A 39 -8.39 5.25 -17.92
C SER A 39 -7.27 4.82 -18.89
N ILE A 40 -6.22 5.63 -19.04
CA ILE A 40 -5.03 5.31 -19.87
C ILE A 40 -3.94 4.56 -19.09
N ILE A 41 -4.10 4.40 -17.78
CA ILE A 41 -3.17 3.72 -16.87
C ILE A 41 -3.75 2.35 -16.52
N GLU A 42 -2.94 1.31 -16.64
CA GLU A 42 -3.30 -0.02 -16.14
C GLU A 42 -3.04 -0.05 -14.63
N ILE A 43 -4.12 -0.09 -13.84
CA ILE A 43 -4.06 -0.11 -12.38
C ILE A 43 -4.46 -1.49 -11.90
N ASP A 44 -3.50 -2.22 -11.36
CA ASP A 44 -3.72 -3.50 -10.69
C ASP A 44 -3.82 -3.34 -9.18
N TYR A 45 -4.50 -4.28 -8.53
CA TYR A 45 -4.76 -4.24 -7.10
C TYR A 45 -4.51 -5.59 -6.46
N TYR A 46 -3.85 -5.55 -5.30
CA TYR A 46 -3.63 -6.70 -4.46
C TYR A 46 -3.75 -6.32 -2.99
N GLN A 47 -4.40 -7.17 -2.21
CA GLN A 47 -4.51 -7.00 -0.76
C GLN A 47 -4.22 -8.33 -0.08
N SER A 48 -3.47 -8.28 1.02
CA SER A 48 -3.33 -9.43 1.90
C SER A 48 -3.10 -9.02 3.35
N ASN A 49 -3.58 -9.85 4.27
CA ASN A 49 -3.28 -9.78 5.69
C ASN A 49 -2.00 -10.55 6.06
N VAL A 50 -1.39 -11.26 5.12
CA VAL A 50 -0.22 -12.12 5.33
C VAL A 50 1.03 -11.43 4.80
N GLU A 51 2.00 -11.17 5.68
CA GLU A 51 3.24 -10.47 5.34
C GLU A 51 3.97 -11.10 4.13
N GLY A 52 4.14 -12.42 4.12
CA GLY A 52 4.83 -13.13 3.04
C GLY A 52 4.13 -13.02 1.68
N GLU A 53 2.81 -12.86 1.66
CA GLU A 53 2.07 -12.66 0.42
C GLU A 53 2.31 -11.27 -0.18
N LEU A 54 2.45 -10.24 0.67
CA LEU A 54 2.84 -8.90 0.23
C LEU A 54 4.25 -8.89 -0.34
N ILE A 55 5.19 -9.60 0.31
CA ILE A 55 6.57 -9.77 -0.18
C ILE A 55 6.59 -10.47 -1.54
N ASN A 56 5.83 -11.56 -1.69
CA ASN A 56 5.72 -12.28 -2.95
C ASN A 56 5.17 -11.37 -4.06
N LYS A 57 4.13 -10.59 -3.77
CA LYS A 57 3.58 -9.64 -4.74
C LYS A 57 4.58 -8.55 -5.12
N LEU A 58 5.33 -8.00 -4.15
CA LEU A 58 6.41 -7.03 -4.42
C LEU A 58 7.46 -7.61 -5.37
N HIS A 59 7.91 -8.85 -5.14
CA HIS A 59 8.88 -9.51 -6.03
C HIS A 59 8.31 -9.82 -7.42
N GLU A 60 7.04 -10.19 -7.50
CA GLU A 60 6.34 -10.49 -8.77
C GLU A 60 6.31 -9.28 -9.70
N VAL A 61 5.96 -8.10 -9.17
CA VAL A 61 5.74 -6.89 -9.97
C VAL A 61 6.96 -5.95 -10.01
N GLY A 62 7.89 -6.11 -9.06
CA GLY A 62 8.98 -5.17 -8.78
C GLY A 62 10.06 -5.02 -9.86
N PHE A 63 9.93 -5.71 -10.99
CA PHE A 63 10.89 -5.65 -12.09
C PHE A 63 10.25 -5.28 -13.43
N THR A 64 8.93 -5.25 -13.52
CA THR A 64 8.19 -5.09 -14.78
C THR A 64 7.18 -3.95 -14.75
N TYR A 65 6.76 -3.49 -13.58
CA TYR A 65 5.80 -2.39 -13.42
C TYR A 65 6.52 -1.05 -13.40
N ASP A 66 5.79 0.00 -13.81
CA ASP A 66 6.31 1.38 -13.84
C ASP A 66 6.27 2.02 -12.44
N GLY A 67 5.41 1.54 -11.54
CA GLY A 67 5.33 2.00 -10.16
C GLY A 67 4.50 1.10 -9.25
N ILE A 68 4.79 1.17 -7.96
CA ILE A 68 4.02 0.49 -6.90
C ILE A 68 3.57 1.54 -5.89
N ILE A 69 2.28 1.51 -5.54
CA ILE A 69 1.72 2.27 -4.43
C ILE A 69 1.46 1.27 -3.32
N ILE A 70 2.08 1.45 -2.16
CA ILE A 70 1.92 0.55 -1.02
C ILE A 70 1.35 1.27 0.19
N ASN A 71 0.30 0.68 0.76
CA ASN A 71 -0.09 0.94 2.14
C ASN A 71 0.11 -0.36 2.92
N ALA A 72 1.24 -0.48 3.62
CA ALA A 72 1.56 -1.70 4.36
C ALA A 72 0.77 -1.83 5.68
N GLY A 73 -0.16 -0.90 5.96
CA GLY A 73 -0.96 -0.91 7.19
C GLY A 73 -0.06 -0.95 8.42
N GLY A 74 -0.37 -1.86 9.35
CA GLY A 74 0.45 -2.06 10.56
C GLY A 74 1.89 -2.48 10.27
N TYR A 75 2.16 -3.14 9.14
CA TYR A 75 3.50 -3.62 8.81
C TYR A 75 4.48 -2.50 8.46
N THR A 76 3.99 -1.31 8.11
CA THR A 76 4.81 -0.10 7.99
C THR A 76 5.72 0.11 9.20
N HIS A 77 5.21 -0.20 10.40
CA HIS A 77 5.88 0.09 11.67
C HIS A 77 6.63 -1.11 12.24
N THR A 78 6.48 -2.30 11.65
CA THR A 78 6.97 -3.55 12.25
C THR A 78 7.77 -4.45 11.30
N SER A 79 7.56 -4.35 9.99
CA SER A 79 8.14 -5.27 9.02
C SER A 79 9.46 -4.76 8.44
N VAL A 80 10.56 -5.30 8.95
CA VAL A 80 11.86 -5.20 8.27
C VAL A 80 11.86 -6.00 6.97
N ALA A 81 11.15 -7.12 6.92
CA ALA A 81 11.11 -8.01 5.75
C ALA A 81 10.49 -7.33 4.52
N ILE A 82 9.39 -6.59 4.68
CA ILE A 82 8.80 -5.81 3.59
C ILE A 82 9.72 -4.65 3.20
N ALA A 83 10.37 -3.99 4.16
CA ALA A 83 11.33 -2.93 3.85
C ALA A 83 12.47 -3.46 2.96
N ASP A 84 13.04 -4.63 3.29
CA ASP A 84 14.11 -5.25 2.51
C ASP A 84 13.61 -5.73 1.14
N ALA A 85 12.38 -6.24 1.04
CA ALA A 85 11.76 -6.58 -0.24
C ALA A 85 11.64 -5.35 -1.16
N ILE A 86 11.25 -4.19 -0.62
CA ILE A 86 11.19 -2.92 -1.37
C ILE A 86 12.60 -2.51 -1.84
N ALA A 87 13.62 -2.66 -0.99
CA ALA A 87 15.01 -2.34 -1.36
C ALA A 87 15.56 -3.26 -2.46
N GLY A 88 15.05 -4.49 -2.57
CA GLY A 88 15.51 -5.49 -3.54
C GLY A 88 14.93 -5.38 -4.94
N ILE A 89 13.89 -4.56 -5.15
CA ILE A 89 13.21 -4.41 -6.43
C ILE A 89 13.63 -3.13 -7.19
N LYS A 90 13.35 -3.07 -8.49
CA LYS A 90 13.72 -1.93 -9.36
C LYS A 90 12.59 -0.93 -9.55
N THR A 91 11.34 -1.40 -9.52
CA THR A 91 10.16 -0.57 -9.67
C THR A 91 10.06 0.41 -8.51
N PRO A 92 9.86 1.72 -8.76
CA PRO A 92 9.75 2.71 -7.69
C PRO A 92 8.49 2.47 -6.84
N VAL A 93 8.65 2.55 -5.52
CA VAL A 93 7.58 2.35 -4.53
C VAL A 93 7.23 3.67 -3.86
N VAL A 94 5.95 3.95 -3.68
CA VAL A 94 5.44 5.10 -2.92
C VAL A 94 4.65 4.63 -1.70
N GLU A 95 5.10 5.13 -0.55
CA GLU A 95 4.46 5.20 0.78
C GLU A 95 3.09 5.86 0.79
N VAL A 96 1.96 5.16 1.04
CA VAL A 96 0.69 5.86 1.30
C VAL A 96 -0.02 5.38 2.56
N HIS A 97 -0.63 6.34 3.27
CA HIS A 97 -1.46 6.11 4.45
C HIS A 97 -2.77 6.88 4.31
N ILE A 98 -3.89 6.25 4.66
CA ILE A 98 -5.22 6.90 4.59
C ILE A 98 -5.38 7.94 5.69
N SER A 99 -4.91 7.63 6.90
CA SER A 99 -4.95 8.53 8.05
C SER A 99 -3.60 9.23 8.26
N ASN A 100 -3.60 10.42 8.86
CA ASN A 100 -2.36 11.04 9.33
C ASN A 100 -1.73 10.23 10.46
N ILE A 101 -0.67 9.46 10.15
CA ILE A 101 0.02 8.62 11.12
C ILE A 101 0.72 9.43 12.22
N TYR A 102 1.10 10.69 11.97
CA TYR A 102 1.77 11.58 12.94
C TYR A 102 0.82 12.22 13.96
N ALA A 103 -0.49 12.11 13.74
CA ALA A 103 -1.51 12.54 14.69
C ALA A 103 -1.97 11.38 15.61
N ARG A 104 -1.30 10.23 15.54
CA ARG A 104 -1.70 8.99 16.21
C ARG A 104 -0.66 8.58 17.26
N GLU A 105 -0.69 7.31 17.67
CA GLU A 105 0.22 6.77 18.67
C GLU A 105 1.67 6.84 18.20
N GLU A 106 2.60 7.06 19.13
CA GLU A 106 4.03 7.32 18.83
C GLU A 106 4.69 6.23 17.97
N PHE A 107 4.31 4.95 18.18
CA PHE A 107 4.85 3.85 17.37
C PHE A 107 4.49 3.95 15.88
N ARG A 108 3.48 4.74 15.51
CA ARG A 108 3.09 4.98 14.11
C ARG A 108 3.90 6.08 13.44
N HIS A 109 4.68 6.84 14.20
CA HIS A 109 5.47 7.94 13.65
C HIS A 109 6.72 7.44 12.94
N VAL A 110 7.09 6.17 13.15
CA VAL A 110 8.25 5.53 12.55
C VAL A 110 7.77 4.59 11.43
N SER A 111 8.20 4.88 10.20
CA SER A 111 8.03 3.99 9.05
C SER A 111 9.34 3.25 8.79
N LEU A 112 9.32 1.91 8.86
CA LEU A 112 10.46 1.06 8.52
C LEU A 112 10.59 0.87 7.01
N THR A 113 9.47 0.91 6.28
CA THR A 113 9.39 0.75 4.82
C THR A 113 9.76 2.04 4.09
N GLY A 114 9.33 3.20 4.61
CA GLY A 114 9.44 4.50 3.92
C GLY A 114 10.85 4.90 3.53
N LYS A 115 11.88 4.45 4.28
CA LYS A 115 13.30 4.69 3.94
C LYS A 115 13.71 4.14 2.57
N ASN A 116 13.03 3.09 2.09
CA ASN A 116 13.31 2.41 0.83
C ASN A 116 12.31 2.82 -0.27
N CYS A 117 11.28 3.60 0.07
CA CYS A 117 10.34 4.19 -0.87
C CYS A 117 10.89 5.49 -1.49
N LYS A 118 10.30 5.92 -2.61
CA LYS A 118 10.64 7.19 -3.27
C LYS A 118 10.02 8.41 -2.58
N GLY A 119 8.96 8.20 -1.83
CA GLY A 119 8.18 9.20 -1.11
C GLY A 119 6.97 8.55 -0.45
#